data_AF-A0A101NQ45-F1
#
_entry.id   AF-A0A101NQ45-F1
#
_cell.length_a   1.000
_cell.length_b   1.000
_cell.length_c   1.000
_cell.angle_alpha   90.00
_cell.angle_beta   90.00
_cell.angle_gamma   90.00
#
_symmetry.space_group_name_H-M   'P 1'
#
loop_
_entity.id
_entity.type
_entity.pdbx_description
1 polymer ?
#
loop_
_entity_poly.entity_id
_entity_poly.type
_entity_poly.pdbx_seq_one_letter_code
_entity_poly.pdbx_strand_id
1 'polypeptide(L)' 'MPRTAGVGDLVRDTSRGCQAVLTDVRDGVPYLRAQYGATFAEPWPTTWAAVELIAKRGTWEAS' A
#
# COMPACT_ATOMS: atom_id res chain seq x y z
N MET A 1 13.82 -6.57 -9.49
CA MET A 1 12.42 -6.64 -9.95
C MET A 1 11.91 -5.22 -10.17
N PRO A 2 11.30 -4.89 -11.31
CA PRO A 2 10.64 -3.59 -11.47
C PRO A 2 9.54 -3.46 -10.42
N ARG A 3 9.49 -2.33 -9.70
CA ARG A 3 8.44 -2.09 -8.71
C ARG A 3 7.10 -1.89 -9.44
N THR A 4 6.19 -2.85 -9.28
CA THR A 4 4.87 -2.82 -9.92
C THR A 4 3.88 -1.91 -9.20
N ALA A 5 4.05 -1.64 -7.90
CA ALA A 5 3.20 -0.75 -7.12
C ALA A 5 3.82 0.65 -6.94
N GLY A 6 2.97 1.68 -6.95
CA GLY A 6 3.31 3.08 -6.71
C GLY A 6 2.40 3.74 -5.67
N VAL A 7 2.70 4.99 -5.33
CA VAL A 7 1.92 5.76 -4.34
C VAL A 7 0.48 5.97 -4.84
N GLY A 8 -0.49 5.68 -3.97
CA GLY A 8 -1.93 5.69 -4.24
C GLY A 8 -2.47 4.35 -4.76
N ASP A 9 -1.61 3.37 -5.04
CA ASP A 9 -2.06 2.03 -5.42
C ASP A 9 -2.63 1.29 -4.20
N LEU A 10 -3.69 0.51 -4.44
CA LEU A 10 -4.20 -0.46 -3.48
C LEU A 10 -3.34 -1.72 -3.58
N VAL A 11 -2.81 -2.14 -2.44
CA VAL A 11 -1.88 -3.25 -2.32
C VAL A 11 -2.33 -4.20 -1.20
N ARG A 12 -1.83 -5.43 -1.25
CA ARG A 12 -1.87 -6.38 -0.14
C ARG A 12 -0.53 -6.32 0.58
N ASP A 13 -0.56 -6.15 1.90
CA ASP A 13 0.58 -6.35 2.78
C ASP A 13 0.60 -7.81 3.23
N THR A 14 1.43 -8.64 2.60
CA THR A 14 1.48 -10.08 2.91
C THR A 14 2.06 -10.36 4.29
N SER A 15 2.83 -9.43 4.86
CA SER A 15 3.37 -9.56 6.23
C SER A 15 2.29 -9.41 7.30
N ARG A 16 1.22 -8.66 7.02
CA ARG A 16 0.09 -8.41 7.92
C ARG A 16 -1.21 -9.07 7.48
N GLY A 17 -1.25 -9.63 6.26
CA GLY A 17 -2.42 -10.27 5.70
C GLY A 17 -3.58 -9.33 5.39
N CYS A 18 -3.33 -8.03 5.19
CA CYS A 18 -4.38 -7.01 5.01
C CYS A 18 -4.26 -6.24 3.69
N GLN A 19 -5.35 -5.58 3.29
CA GLN A 19 -5.37 -4.62 2.19
C GLN A 19 -5.02 -3.22 2.72
N ALA A 20 -4.20 -2.50 1.97
CA ALA A 20 -3.73 -1.19 2.34
C ALA A 20 -3.41 -0.35 1.10
N VAL A 21 -3.37 0.97 1.26
CA VAL A 21 -2.93 1.91 0.22
C VAL A 21 -1.46 2.22 0.46
N LEU A 22 -0.65 2.19 -0.61
CA LEU A 22 0.72 2.67 -0.55
C LEU A 22 0.70 4.19 -0.52
N THR A 23 1.19 4.79 0.56
CA THR A 23 1.05 6.24 0.80
C THR A 23 2.35 7.02 0.61
N ASP A 24 3.50 6.37 0.82
CA ASP A 24 4.80 7.01 0.77
C ASP A 24 5.91 5.97 0.53
N VAL A 25 7.09 6.43 0.13
CA VAL A 25 8.33 5.63 0.06
C VAL A 25 9.48 6.47 0.62
N ARG A 26 9.94 6.15 1.83
CA ARG A 26 11.02 6.87 2.52
C ARG A 26 12.27 6.03 2.50
N ASP A 27 13.36 6.56 1.93
CA ASP A 27 14.63 5.84 1.82
C ASP A 27 14.49 4.42 1.21
N GLY A 28 13.56 4.26 0.27
CA GLY A 28 13.26 2.98 -0.37
C GLY A 28 12.32 2.06 0.41
N VAL A 29 11.86 2.45 1.60
CA VAL A 29 10.91 1.73 2.45
C VAL A 29 9.47 2.19 2.11
N PRO A 30 8.59 1.30 1.62
CA PRO A 30 7.19 1.64 1.40
C PRO A 30 6.42 1.79 2.72
N TYR A 31 5.56 2.80 2.79
CA TYR A 31 4.66 3.05 3.91
C TYR A 31 3.20 2.84 3.48
N LEU A 32 2.49 2.02 4.22
CA LEU A 32 1.12 1.62 3.95
C LEU A 32 0.16 2.19 4.98
N ARG A 33 -1.09 2.40 4.56
CA ARG A 33 -2.20 2.75 5.45
C ARG A 33 -3.41 1.89 5.10
N ALA A 34 -4.23 1.54 6.08
CA ALA A 34 -5.47 0.80 5.82
C ALA A 34 -6.37 1.57 4.82
N GLN A 35 -7.02 0.84 3.92
CA GLN A 35 -7.90 1.42 2.89
C GLN A 35 -9.09 2.16 3.49
N TYR A 36 -9.67 1.62 4.58
CA TYR A 36 -10.88 2.15 5.23
C TYR A 36 -10.71 2.27 6.75
N GLY A 37 -11.52 3.13 7.38
CA GLY A 37 -11.76 3.14 8.83
C GLY A 37 -10.65 3.71 9.70
N ALA A 38 -9.62 4.31 9.11
CA ALA A 38 -8.41 4.65 9.84
C ALA A 38 -8.00 6.11 9.58
N THR A 39 -8.89 7.06 9.86
CA THR A 39 -8.54 8.50 9.87
C THR A 39 -7.36 8.80 10.80
N PHE A 40 -7.11 7.91 11.78
CA PHE A 40 -6.04 8.00 12.78
C PHE A 40 -5.04 6.84 12.79
N ALA A 41 -5.15 5.83 11.91
CA ALA A 41 -4.09 4.82 11.87
C ALA A 41 -2.88 5.42 11.17
N GLU A 42 -1.78 5.54 11.91
CA GLU A 42 -0.51 6.00 11.36
C GLU A 42 -0.05 5.06 10.24
N PRO A 43 0.48 5.61 9.13
CA PRO A 43 1.12 4.80 8.12
C PRO A 43 2.23 3.94 8.73
N TRP A 44 2.31 2.68 8.34
CA TRP A 44 3.34 1.76 8.83
C TRP A 44 4.33 1.37 7.72
N PRO A 45 5.61 1.16 8.05
CA PRO A 45 6.59 0.69 7.10
C PRO A 45 6.38 -0.79 6.77
N THR A 46 6.73 -1.19 5.54
CA THR A 46 6.83 -2.59 5.10
C THR A 46 8.02 -2.77 4.15
N THR A 47 8.17 -3.95 3.55
CA THR A 47 9.20 -4.23 2.53
C THR A 47 8.57 -4.41 1.15
N TRP A 48 9.30 -4.13 0.07
CA TRP A 48 8.81 -4.37 -1.28
C TRP A 48 8.51 -5.85 -1.57
N ALA A 49 9.14 -6.78 -0.86
CA ALA A 49 8.85 -8.21 -0.98
C ALA A 49 7.49 -8.59 -0.35
N ALA A 50 6.98 -7.76 0.57
CA ALA A 50 5.69 -7.96 1.22
C ALA A 50 4.54 -7.21 0.54
N VAL A 51 4.82 -6.45 -0.54
CA VAL A 51 3.82 -5.65 -1.25
C VAL A 51 3.39 -6.36 -2.53
N GLU A 52 2.11 -6.70 -2.61
CA GLU A 52 1.48 -7.21 -3.83
C GLU A 52 0.48 -6.18 -4.36
N LEU A 53 0.58 -5.81 -5.63
CA LEU A 53 -0.36 -4.88 -6.25
C LEU A 53 -1.74 -5.55 -6.39
N ILE A 54 -2.78 -4.90 -5.87
CA ILE A 54 -4.18 -5.30 -6.09
C ILE A 54 -4.77 -4.49 -7.24
N ALA A 55 -4.66 -3.16 -7.15
CA ALA A 55 -5.27 -2.26 -8.10
C ALA A 55 -4.52 -0.93 -8.17
N LYS A 56 -4.47 -0.33 -9.36
CA LYS A 56 -3.84 0.96 -9.59
C LYS A 56 -4.69 2.09 -9.03
N ARG A 57 -4.05 3.19 -8.63
CA ARG A 57 -4.77 4.43 -8.30
C ARG A 57 -5.77 4.78 -9.41
N GLY A 58 -6.97 5.22 -9.03
CA GLY A 58 -8.06 5.54 -9.96
C GLY A 58 -8.89 4.34 -10.44
N THR A 59 -8.43 3.09 -10.27
CA THR A 59 -9.27 1.92 -10.60
C THR A 59 -10.05 1.42 -9.40
N TRP A 60 -9.45 1.43 -8.20
CA TRP A 60 -10.11 0.96 -6.97
C TRP A 60 -10.97 2.03 -6.28
N GLU A 61 -10.71 3.30 -6.55
CA GLU A 61 -11.48 4.43 -6.00
C GLU A 61 -12.85 4.57 -6.66
N ALA A 62 -13.03 3.97 -7.84
CA ALA A 62 -14.26 4.02 -8.64
C ALA A 62 -15.18 2.80 -8.42
N SER A 63 -14.82 1.89 -7.51
CA SER A 63 -15.57 0.65 -7.20
C SER A 63 -16.40 0.78 -5.92
#